data_AF-A0A3B8RRF8-F1
#
_entry.id   AF-A0A3B8RRF8-F1
#
_cell.length_a   1.000
_cell.length_b   1.000
_cell.length_c   1.000
_cell.angle_alpha   90.00
_cell.angle_beta   90.00
_cell.angle_gamma   90.00
#
_symmetry.space_group_name_H-M   'P 1'
#
loop_
_entity.id
_entity.type
_entity.pdbx_description
1 polymer ?
#
loop_
_entity_poly.entity_id
_entity_poly.type
_entity_poly.pdbx_seq_one_letter_code
_entity_poly.pdbx_strand_id
1 'polypeptide(L)'
;MKKQNFQERIFLNLVDENKNTLLIKKILKSPLGLSQDIINFLFDENIESLKNGLDKIKKFVAGINRADSFANQYSVAKFCSLMFSFHQFFSGQTRKSIRRNDTEHIRKFC
;
A
#
# COMPACT_ATOMS: atom_id res chain seq x y z
N MET A 1 20.67 11.89 38.81
CA MET A 1 20.59 11.10 37.55
C MET A 1 21.37 9.80 37.75
N LYS A 2 20.70 8.63 37.77
CA LYS A 2 21.37 7.33 37.95
C LYS A 2 22.10 6.96 36.66
N LYS A 3 23.44 6.84 36.69
CA LYS A 3 24.24 6.22 35.63
C LYS A 3 23.85 4.74 35.55
N GLN A 4 23.05 4.37 34.55
CA GLN A 4 22.83 2.97 34.22
C GLN A 4 24.10 2.46 33.50
N ASN A 5 25.02 1.87 34.27
CA ASN A 5 26.13 1.10 33.72
C ASN A 5 25.56 -0.21 33.18
N PHE A 6 25.10 -0.21 31.94
CA PHE A 6 24.80 -1.46 31.24
C PHE A 6 26.12 -2.16 30.92
N GLN A 7 26.27 -3.42 31.33
CA GLN A 7 27.33 -4.27 30.82
C GLN A 7 27.16 -4.43 29.30
N GLU A 8 28.27 -4.29 28.57
CA GLU A 8 28.30 -4.59 27.14
C GLU A 8 27.92 -6.06 26.92
N ARG A 9 26.84 -6.29 26.17
CA ARG A 9 26.40 -7.64 25.82
C ARG A 9 27.30 -8.17 24.71
N ILE A 10 28.28 -8.98 25.11
CA ILE A 10 29.17 -9.67 24.16
C ILE A 10 28.47 -10.95 23.71
N PHE A 11 28.10 -11.00 22.43
CA PHE A 11 27.55 -12.22 21.82
C PHE A 11 28.70 -13.17 21.50
N LEU A 12 28.90 -14.17 22.36
CA LEU A 12 29.96 -15.19 22.24
C LEU A 12 29.93 -15.92 20.88
N ASN A 13 28.74 -16.16 20.32
CA ASN A 13 28.57 -16.83 19.02
C ASN A 13 28.80 -15.92 17.80
N LEU A 14 29.04 -14.62 18.01
CA LEU A 14 29.30 -13.64 16.94
C LEU A 14 30.71 -13.06 17.07
N VAL A 15 31.61 -13.68 17.82
CA VAL A 15 32.98 -13.19 18.00
C VAL A 15 33.77 -13.23 16.69
N ASP A 16 33.53 -14.23 15.84
CA ASP A 16 34.16 -14.32 14.52
C ASP A 16 33.82 -13.12 13.63
N GLU A 17 34.83 -12.58 12.93
CA GLU A 17 34.70 -11.47 11.98
C GLU A 17 34.37 -11.93 10.55
N ASN A 18 33.41 -12.84 10.42
CA ASN A 18 32.87 -13.21 9.12
C ASN A 18 31.89 -12.14 8.60
N LYS A 19 31.76 -12.00 7.27
CA LYS A 19 30.82 -11.02 6.66
C LYS A 19 29.39 -11.20 7.18
N ASN A 20 28.98 -12.45 7.40
CA ASN A 20 27.64 -12.79 7.89
C ASN A 20 27.44 -12.42 9.37
N THR A 21 28.44 -12.61 10.22
CA THR A 21 28.34 -12.27 11.66
C THR A 21 28.33 -10.76 11.87
N LEU A 22 29.02 -10.00 11.02
CA LEU A 22 28.99 -8.53 11.03
C LEU A 22 27.62 -7.98 10.61
N LEU A 23 26.98 -8.62 9.64
CA LEU A 23 25.64 -8.30 9.19
C LEU A 23 24.60 -8.60 10.29
N ILE A 24 24.72 -9.76 10.97
CA ILE A 24 23.87 -10.11 12.12
C ILE A 24 24.08 -9.13 13.28
N LYS A 25 25.33 -8.73 13.60
CA LYS A 25 25.61 -7.70 14.60
C LYS A 25 24.93 -6.36 14.25
N LYS A 26 24.93 -5.97 12.97
CA LYS A 26 24.26 -4.75 12.50
C LYS A 26 22.74 -4.84 12.65
N ILE A 27 22.16 -5.99 12.31
CA ILE A 27 20.71 -6.25 12.48
C ILE A 27 20.33 -6.23 13.96
N LEU A 28 21.10 -6.88 14.83
CA LEU A 28 20.83 -6.94 16.27
C LEU A 28 21.01 -5.58 16.97
N LYS A 29 21.86 -4.70 16.44
CA LYS A 29 22.00 -3.32 16.94
C LYS A 29 20.76 -2.47 16.71
N SER A 30 20.05 -2.65 15.59
CA SER A 30 18.80 -1.94 15.34
C SER A 30 17.82 -2.80 14.52
N PRO A 31 17.16 -3.79 15.15
CA PRO A 31 16.16 -4.61 14.46
C PRO A 31 15.02 -3.74 13.93
N LEU A 32 14.67 -2.67 14.66
CA LEU A 32 13.68 -1.69 14.24
C LEU A 32 14.11 -0.89 13.00
N GLY A 33 15.41 -0.55 12.90
CA GLY A 33 15.96 0.13 11.74
C GLY A 33 15.92 -0.75 10.49
N LEU A 34 16.21 -2.04 10.64
CA LEU A 34 16.06 -2.99 9.53
C LEU A 34 14.60 -3.11 9.08
N SER A 35 13.64 -3.17 10.01
CA SER A 35 12.21 -3.19 9.66
C SER A 35 11.80 -1.92 8.91
N GLN A 36 12.29 -0.76 9.33
CA GLN A 36 12.05 0.51 8.63
C GLN A 36 12.66 0.51 7.24
N ASP A 37 13.89 0.02 7.07
CA ASP A 37 14.55 -0.06 5.76
C ASP A 37 13.84 -1.03 4.81
N ILE A 38 13.33 -2.16 5.33
CA ILE A 38 12.54 -3.11 4.54
C ILE A 38 11.21 -2.49 4.11
N ILE A 39 10.52 -1.79 5.01
CA ILE A 39 9.27 -1.08 4.70
C ILE A 39 9.55 -0.02 3.65
N ASN A 40 10.59 0.79 3.83
CA ASN A 40 10.99 1.81 2.85
C ASN A 40 11.35 1.15 1.52
N PHE A 41 12.12 0.07 1.47
CA PHE A 41 12.43 -0.62 0.22
C PHE A 41 11.19 -1.20 -0.48
N LEU A 42 10.24 -1.77 0.27
CA LEU A 42 9.00 -2.32 -0.27
C LEU A 42 8.04 -1.24 -0.78
N PHE A 43 8.08 -0.04 -0.20
CA PHE A 43 7.16 1.05 -0.53
C PHE A 43 7.82 2.21 -1.31
N ASP A 44 9.15 2.21 -1.45
CA ASP A 44 9.93 3.04 -2.38
C ASP A 44 9.62 2.64 -3.82
N GLU A 45 9.12 1.42 -4.05
CA GLU A 45 8.35 1.10 -5.25
C GLU A 45 6.98 1.78 -5.24
N ASN A 46 7.02 3.10 -5.44
CA ASN A 46 6.23 3.85 -6.41
C ASN A 46 4.74 3.52 -6.46
N ILE A 47 4.10 3.37 -5.29
CA ILE A 47 2.64 3.20 -5.16
C ILE A 47 1.90 4.26 -5.98
N GLU A 48 2.44 5.48 -6.04
CA GLU A 48 1.90 6.58 -6.80
C GLU A 48 1.96 6.34 -8.32
N SER A 49 3.06 5.79 -8.85
CA SER A 49 3.14 5.43 -10.26
C SER A 49 2.20 4.26 -10.60
N LEU A 50 2.07 3.28 -9.70
CA LEU A 50 1.15 2.15 -9.85
C LEU A 50 -0.31 2.62 -9.85
N LYS A 51 -0.66 3.51 -8.92
CA LYS A 51 -1.97 4.17 -8.85
C LYS A 51 -2.27 4.95 -10.12
N ASN A 52 -1.31 5.73 -10.60
CA ASN A 52 -1.45 6.49 -11.85
C ASN A 52 -1.60 5.57 -13.07
N GLY A 53 -0.88 4.45 -13.11
CA GLY A 53 -1.04 3.42 -14.13
C GLY A 53 -2.43 2.79 -14.13
N LEU A 54 -2.92 2.42 -12.94
CA LEU A 54 -4.26 1.87 -12.76
C LEU A 54 -5.35 2.85 -13.20
N ASP A 55 -5.23 4.13 -12.84
CA ASP A 55 -6.21 5.14 -13.23
C ASP A 55 -6.21 5.43 -14.73
N LYS A 56 -5.04 5.38 -15.39
CA LYS A 56 -4.97 5.45 -16.87
C LYS A 56 -5.72 4.29 -17.51
N ILE A 57 -5.55 3.06 -17.02
CA ILE A 57 -6.24 1.87 -17.53
C ILE A 57 -7.75 1.99 -17.34
N LYS A 58 -8.21 2.42 -16.16
CA LYS A 58 -9.64 2.64 -15.88
C LYS A 58 -10.26 3.65 -16.84
N LYS A 59 -9.60 4.79 -17.06
CA LYS A 59 -10.08 5.83 -18.00
C LYS A 59 -10.10 5.34 -19.44
N PHE A 60 -9.16 4.47 -19.82
CA PHE A 60 -9.15 3.84 -21.14
C PHE A 60 -10.33 2.86 -21.31
N VAL A 61 -10.49 1.88 -20.41
CA VAL A 61 -11.54 0.85 -20.47
C VAL A 61 -12.94 1.49 -20.40
N ALA A 62 -13.12 2.53 -19.59
CA ALA A 62 -14.37 3.26 -19.49
C ALA A 62 -14.67 4.15 -20.71
N GLY A 63 -13.76 4.23 -21.69
CA GLY A 63 -13.91 5.10 -22.85
C GLY A 63 -13.79 6.59 -22.54
N ILE A 64 -13.38 6.98 -21.32
CA ILE A 64 -13.23 8.39 -20.91
C ILE A 64 -12.16 9.07 -21.76
N ASN A 65 -11.02 8.42 -21.99
CA ASN A 65 -9.97 9.00 -22.84
C ASN A 65 -10.47 9.31 -24.26
N ARG A 66 -11.42 8.50 -24.77
CA ARG A 66 -12.04 8.73 -26.08
C ARG A 66 -13.08 9.85 -26.00
N ALA A 67 -13.88 9.88 -24.94
CA ALA A 67 -14.86 10.94 -24.71
C ALA A 67 -14.19 12.32 -24.55
N ASP A 68 -13.07 12.40 -23.83
CA ASP A 68 -12.29 13.62 -23.65
C ASP A 68 -11.78 14.16 -25.00
N SER A 69 -11.36 13.30 -25.94
CA SER A 69 -10.98 13.72 -27.30
C SER A 69 -12.13 14.35 -28.09
N PHE A 70 -13.38 13.99 -27.79
CA PHE A 70 -14.58 14.52 -28.43
C PHE A 70 -15.28 15.61 -27.60
N ALA A 71 -14.73 15.98 -26.43
CA ALA A 71 -15.33 16.91 -25.49
C ALA A 71 -15.62 18.30 -26.08
N ASN A 72 -14.82 18.73 -27.07
CA ASN A 72 -15.02 20.01 -27.76
C ASN A 72 -16.15 19.97 -28.80
N GLN A 73 -16.51 18.77 -29.27
CA GLN A 73 -17.52 18.57 -30.32
C GLN A 73 -18.89 18.20 -29.73
N TYR A 74 -18.92 17.51 -28.58
CA TYR A 74 -20.15 17.05 -27.93
C TYR A 74 -20.15 17.41 -26.45
N SER A 75 -21.09 18.24 -26.02
CA SER A 75 -21.23 18.68 -24.62
C SER A 75 -21.45 17.49 -23.66
N VAL A 76 -22.14 16.44 -24.11
CA VAL A 76 -22.40 15.22 -23.33
C VAL A 76 -21.10 14.47 -23.01
N ALA A 77 -20.12 14.49 -23.90
CA ALA A 77 -18.84 13.80 -23.69
C ALA A 77 -18.05 14.38 -22.50
N LYS A 78 -18.25 15.66 -22.17
CA LYS A 78 -17.65 16.31 -20.99
C LYS A 78 -18.09 15.68 -19.67
N PHE A 79 -19.27 15.05 -19.63
CA PHE A 79 -19.83 14.47 -18.41
C PHE A 79 -19.48 12.98 -18.24
N CYS A 80 -18.86 12.32 -19.24
CA CYS A 80 -18.52 10.89 -19.17
C CYS A 80 -17.60 10.55 -17.99
N SER A 81 -16.60 11.39 -17.71
CA SER A 81 -15.70 11.20 -16.56
C SER A 81 -16.45 11.23 -15.23
N LEU A 82 -17.32 12.23 -15.05
CA LEU A 82 -18.14 12.38 -13.84
C LEU A 82 -19.10 11.19 -13.66
N MET A 83 -19.71 10.74 -14.75
CA MET A 83 -20.69 9.66 -14.72
C MET A 83 -20.04 8.30 -14.43
N PHE A 84 -18.81 8.08 -14.90
CA PHE A 84 -18.02 6.93 -14.49
C PHE A 84 -17.65 6.95 -13.00
N SER A 85 -17.21 8.10 -12.47
CA SER A 85 -16.93 8.24 -11.03
C SER A 85 -18.16 7.97 -10.18
N PHE A 86 -19.34 8.44 -10.61
CA PHE A 86 -20.61 8.15 -9.96
C PHE A 86 -20.93 6.64 -9.97
N HIS A 87 -20.75 5.98 -11.12
CA HIS A 87 -20.96 4.54 -11.24
C HIS A 87 -20.01 3.73 -10.34
N GLN A 88 -18.73 4.12 -10.26
CA GLN A 88 -17.76 3.50 -9.35
C GLN A 88 -18.13 3.68 -7.88
N PHE A 89 -18.59 4.88 -7.51
CA PHE A 89 -19.05 5.16 -6.15
C PHE A 89 -20.22 4.25 -5.77
N PHE A 90 -21.26 4.18 -6.60
CA PHE A 90 -22.44 3.36 -6.33
C PHE A 90 -22.08 1.86 -6.23
N SER A 91 -21.26 1.37 -7.15
CA SER A 91 -20.79 -0.03 -7.16
C SER A 91 -19.87 -0.36 -5.96
N GLY A 92 -19.16 0.64 -5.43
CA GLY A 92 -18.37 0.49 -4.21
C GLY A 92 -19.24 0.33 -2.96
N GLN A 93 -20.37 1.04 -2.90
CA GLN A 93 -21.31 0.96 -1.78
C GLN A 93 -22.04 -0.38 -1.73
N THR A 94 -22.45 -0.92 -2.89
CA THR A 94 -23.07 -2.26 -2.95
C THR A 94 -22.12 -3.34 -2.47
N ARG A 95 -20.83 -3.30 -2.86
CA ARG A 95 -19.81 -4.23 -2.36
C ARG A 95 -19.60 -4.14 -0.84
N LYS A 96 -19.63 -2.93 -0.26
CA LYS A 96 -19.50 -2.76 1.20
C LYS A 96 -20.74 -3.24 1.95
N SER A 97 -21.93 -3.07 1.37
CA SER A 97 -23.19 -3.57 1.93
C SER A 97 -23.25 -5.11 1.96
N ILE A 98 -22.89 -5.76 0.86
CA ILE A 98 -22.82 -7.23 0.76
C ILE A 98 -21.84 -7.79 1.81
N ARG A 99 -20.63 -7.22 1.93
CA ARG A 99 -19.65 -7.66 2.93
C ARG A 99 -20.10 -7.47 4.38
N ARG A 100 -20.95 -6.47 4.67
CA ARG A 100 -21.52 -6.28 6.02
C ARG A 100 -22.55 -7.35 6.35
N ASN A 101 -23.39 -7.73 5.39
CA ASN A 101 -24.38 -8.79 5.57
C ASN A 101 -23.71 -10.16 5.77
N ASP A 102 -22.59 -10.43 5.10
CA ASP A 102 -21.82 -11.67 5.28
C ASP A 102 -21.18 -11.74 6.69
N THR A 103 -20.73 -10.62 7.24
CA THR A 103 -20.18 -10.58 8.62
C THR A 103 -21.24 -10.73 9.70
N GLU A 104 -22.50 -10.36 9.45
CA GLU A 104 -23.60 -10.62 10.40
C GLU A 104 -24.03 -12.09 10.41
N HIS A 105 -23.95 -12.78 9.26
CA HIS A 105 -24.20 -14.22 9.21
C HIS A 105 -23.13 -15.03 9.96
N ILE A 106 -21.86 -14.62 9.91
CA ILE A 106 -20.78 -15.31 10.63
C ILE A 106 -20.88 -15.07 12.15
N ARG A 107 -21.37 -13.90 12.60
CA ARG A 107 -21.56 -13.60 14.04
C ARG A 107 -22.78 -14.27 14.68
N LYS A 108 -23.69 -14.87 13.90
CA LYS A 108 -24.82 -15.66 14.43
C LYS A 108 -24.48 -17.15 14.63
N PHE A 109 -23.26 -17.57 14.28
CA PHE A 109 -22.79 -18.95 14.40
C PHE A 109 -21.63 -19.13 15.42
N CYS A 110 -21.28 -18.09 16.17
CA CYS A 110 -20.50 -18.19 17.42
C CYS A 110 -21.40 -17.77 18.59
#